data_AF-A0A849WXY2-F1
#
_entry.id   AF-A0A849WXY2-F1
#
_cell.length_a   1.000
_cell.length_b   1.000
_cell.length_c   1.000
_cell.angle_alpha   90.00
_cell.angle_beta   90.00
_cell.angle_gamma   90.00
#
_symmetry.space_group_name_H-M   'P 1'
#
loop_
_entity.id
_entity.type
_entity.pdbx_description
1 polymer ?
#
loop_
_entity_poly.entity_id
_entity_poly.type
_entity_poly.pdbx_seq_one_letter_code
_entity_poly.pdbx_strand_id
1 'polypeptide(L)'
;MSGIIAKFIQNEDNALAAKEQGNYFAENHHRIKSDFKRVFKKLDPETLLRFYYHSLRLGEVASDVSIETWPSFLKAIELVKVHLKNGDRYPICNMSPYESLFLFGSDGIRIKEPETSFNLQIYRERLDVLKKARQYTSIPGMLSKLDKLKVFTENESLLKHIHFVFRNSEFIHNGIFASELTFWCPMAIILIKNDEETKRTIDLFRKAAIPEKVKHMEFLNRLEEAVTNCESIQ
;
A
#
# COMPACT_ATOMS: atom_id res chain seq x y z
N MET A 1 0.07 -25.61 -18.38
CA MET A 1 0.74 -24.29 -18.33
C MET A 1 2.19 -24.52 -17.96
N SER A 2 3.13 -24.28 -18.87
CA SER A 2 4.57 -24.38 -18.62
C SER A 2 5.16 -22.98 -18.57
N GLY A 3 6.01 -22.70 -17.59
CA GLY A 3 6.62 -21.37 -17.44
C GLY A 3 6.83 -20.98 -15.99
N ILE A 4 7.54 -19.86 -15.78
CA ILE A 4 7.91 -19.39 -14.44
C ILE A 4 6.69 -18.95 -13.62
N ILE A 5 5.69 -18.37 -14.27
CA ILE A 5 4.42 -17.95 -13.66
C ILE A 5 3.64 -19.17 -13.16
N ALA A 6 3.54 -20.23 -13.98
CA ALA A 6 2.86 -21.47 -13.60
C ALA A 6 3.54 -22.15 -12.40
N LYS A 7 4.88 -22.17 -12.38
CA LYS A 7 5.66 -22.71 -11.25
C LYS A 7 5.46 -21.90 -9.97
N PHE A 8 5.44 -20.58 -10.08
CA PHE A 8 5.12 -19.69 -8.96
C PHE A 8 3.73 -20.00 -8.39
N ILE A 9 2.69 -19.99 -9.23
CA ILE A 9 1.32 -20.27 -8.80
C ILE A 9 1.22 -21.64 -8.13
N GLN A 10 1.76 -22.70 -8.77
CA GLN A 10 1.68 -24.05 -8.21
C GLN A 10 2.43 -24.19 -6.87
N ASN A 11 3.58 -23.52 -6.71
CA ASN A 11 4.32 -23.55 -5.46
C ASN A 11 3.53 -22.88 -4.34
N GLU A 12 2.94 -21.71 -4.62
CA GLU A 12 2.14 -20.99 -3.64
C GLU A 12 0.81 -21.69 -3.31
N ASP A 13 0.16 -22.35 -4.28
CA ASP A 13 -1.05 -23.15 -4.00
C ASP A 13 -0.75 -24.34 -3.09
N ASN A 14 0.36 -25.06 -3.36
CA ASN A 14 0.78 -26.19 -2.53
C ASN A 14 1.15 -25.72 -1.12
N ALA A 15 1.89 -24.62 -1.00
CA ALA A 15 2.28 -24.06 0.29
C ALA A 15 1.04 -23.57 1.07
N LEU A 16 0.12 -22.87 0.42
CA LEU A 16 -1.10 -22.37 1.07
C LEU A 16 -1.99 -23.51 1.57
N ALA A 17 -2.08 -24.63 0.84
CA ALA A 17 -2.79 -25.82 1.31
C ALA A 17 -2.19 -26.40 2.60
N ALA A 18 -0.87 -26.24 2.80
CA ALA A 18 -0.16 -26.58 4.03
C ALA A 18 -0.15 -25.44 5.08
N LYS A 19 -0.81 -24.31 4.80
CA LYS A 19 -0.74 -23.07 5.61
C LYS A 19 0.67 -22.50 5.75
N GLU A 20 1.46 -22.61 4.70
CA GLU A 20 2.83 -22.10 4.60
C GLU A 20 2.96 -21.06 3.48
N GLN A 21 4.13 -20.43 3.41
CA GLN A 21 4.51 -19.56 2.30
C GLN A 21 5.41 -20.33 1.33
N GLY A 22 5.17 -20.17 0.02
CA GLY A 22 6.07 -20.71 -0.98
C GLY A 22 7.46 -20.05 -0.91
N ASN A 23 8.48 -20.80 -1.29
CA ASN A 23 9.86 -20.33 -1.38
C ASN A 23 10.23 -19.88 -2.81
N TYR A 24 9.46 -20.29 -3.82
CA TYR A 24 9.82 -20.05 -5.22
C TYR A 24 9.86 -18.56 -5.56
N PHE A 25 8.96 -17.77 -4.97
CA PHE A 25 8.95 -16.32 -5.16
C PHE A 25 10.24 -15.66 -4.64
N ALA A 26 10.69 -16.00 -3.44
CA ALA A 26 11.89 -15.40 -2.85
C ALA A 26 13.11 -15.55 -3.78
N GLU A 27 13.28 -16.75 -4.34
CA GLU A 27 14.39 -17.10 -5.23
C GLU A 27 14.26 -16.50 -6.64
N ASN A 28 13.03 -16.26 -7.12
CA ASN A 28 12.76 -15.95 -8.53
C ASN A 28 11.98 -14.65 -8.78
N HIS A 29 11.73 -13.82 -7.75
CA HIS A 29 10.84 -12.64 -7.85
C HIS A 29 11.19 -11.71 -9.02
N HIS A 30 12.48 -11.48 -9.28
CA HIS A 30 12.95 -10.64 -10.40
C HIS A 30 12.55 -11.21 -11.76
N ARG A 31 12.69 -12.53 -11.96
CA ARG A 31 12.29 -13.22 -13.20
C ARG A 31 10.78 -13.32 -13.32
N ILE A 32 10.08 -13.57 -12.22
CA ILE A 32 8.62 -13.65 -12.19
C ILE A 32 8.02 -12.31 -12.62
N LYS A 33 8.45 -11.20 -12.01
CA LYS A 33 7.99 -9.84 -12.34
C LYS A 33 8.32 -9.49 -13.79
N SER A 34 9.53 -9.80 -14.26
CA SER A 34 9.92 -9.54 -15.65
C SER A 34 9.12 -10.36 -16.66
N ASP A 35 8.86 -11.64 -16.38
CA ASP A 35 8.11 -12.50 -17.30
C ASP A 35 6.64 -12.09 -17.34
N PHE A 36 6.03 -11.83 -16.17
CA PHE A 36 4.65 -11.35 -16.08
C PHE A 36 4.42 -10.11 -16.93
N LYS A 37 5.28 -9.08 -16.80
CA LYS A 37 5.26 -7.87 -17.62
C LYS A 37 5.21 -8.12 -19.13
N ARG A 38 5.87 -9.19 -19.59
CA ARG A 38 5.95 -9.54 -21.01
C ARG A 38 4.72 -10.29 -21.51
N VAL A 39 4.09 -11.09 -20.65
CA VAL A 39 3.08 -12.09 -21.08
C VAL A 39 1.69 -11.87 -20.51
N PHE A 40 1.48 -10.97 -19.54
CA PHE A 40 0.22 -10.85 -18.80
C PHE A 40 -1.02 -10.68 -19.70
N LYS A 41 -0.93 -9.96 -20.81
CA LYS A 41 -2.04 -9.78 -21.77
C LYS A 41 -2.45 -11.05 -22.52
N LYS A 42 -1.62 -12.09 -22.49
CA LYS A 42 -1.84 -13.38 -23.16
C LYS A 42 -2.25 -14.49 -22.20
N LEU A 43 -2.22 -14.22 -20.89
CA LEU A 43 -2.66 -15.17 -19.88
C LEU A 43 -4.18 -15.21 -19.83
N ASP A 44 -4.74 -16.39 -19.61
CA ASP A 44 -6.16 -16.53 -19.39
C ASP A 44 -6.58 -15.89 -18.05
N PRO A 45 -7.88 -15.54 -17.89
CA PRO A 45 -8.38 -14.84 -16.69
C PRO A 45 -8.12 -15.56 -15.37
N GLU A 46 -8.09 -16.90 -15.37
CA GLU A 46 -7.89 -17.72 -14.17
C GLU A 46 -6.41 -17.67 -13.74
N THR A 47 -5.49 -17.78 -14.69
CA THR A 47 -4.06 -17.59 -14.44
C THR A 47 -3.76 -16.19 -13.89
N LEU A 48 -4.37 -15.16 -14.46
CA LEU A 48 -4.24 -13.79 -13.98
C LEU A 48 -4.75 -13.64 -12.54
N LEU A 49 -5.92 -14.20 -12.25
CA LEU A 49 -6.50 -14.19 -10.92
C LEU A 49 -5.55 -14.83 -9.89
N ARG A 50 -5.10 -16.06 -10.14
CA ARG A 50 -4.19 -16.79 -9.24
C ARG A 50 -2.86 -16.07 -9.07
N PHE A 51 -2.30 -15.50 -10.14
CA PHE A 51 -1.07 -14.72 -10.07
C PHE A 51 -1.23 -13.49 -9.16
N TYR A 52 -2.27 -12.68 -9.38
CA TYR A 52 -2.51 -11.48 -8.57
C TYR A 52 -2.83 -11.84 -7.13
N TYR A 53 -3.64 -12.89 -6.90
CA TYR A 53 -4.00 -13.35 -5.56
C TYR A 53 -2.76 -13.73 -4.74
N HIS A 54 -1.90 -14.59 -5.29
CA HIS A 54 -0.69 -15.00 -4.57
C HIS A 54 0.31 -13.85 -4.42
N SER A 55 0.45 -12.97 -5.42
CA SER A 55 1.31 -11.79 -5.29
C SER A 55 0.85 -10.89 -4.15
N LEU A 56 -0.44 -10.54 -4.11
CA LEU A 56 -1.02 -9.73 -3.04
C LEU A 56 -0.88 -10.41 -1.67
N ARG A 57 -1.11 -11.73 -1.59
CA ARG A 57 -0.93 -12.53 -0.37
C ARG A 57 0.50 -12.46 0.16
N LEU A 58 1.51 -12.38 -0.72
CA LEU A 58 2.91 -12.21 -0.35
C LEU A 58 3.29 -10.77 0.01
N GLY A 59 2.34 -9.82 0.01
CA GLY A 59 2.59 -8.39 0.28
C GLY A 59 3.12 -7.63 -0.95
N GLU A 60 3.09 -8.24 -2.13
CA GLU A 60 3.48 -7.57 -3.36
C GLU A 60 2.32 -6.75 -3.92
N VAL A 61 2.66 -5.54 -4.38
CA VAL A 61 1.71 -4.65 -5.07
C VAL A 61 1.92 -4.76 -6.57
N ALA A 62 0.85 -5.10 -7.28
CA ALA A 62 0.91 -5.32 -8.72
C ALA A 62 1.10 -4.00 -9.48
N SER A 63 2.30 -3.74 -10.01
CA SER A 63 2.53 -2.58 -10.87
C SER A 63 1.89 -2.70 -12.25
N ASP A 64 1.66 -3.92 -12.71
CA ASP A 64 1.34 -4.23 -14.11
C ASP A 64 -0.13 -4.58 -14.28
N VAL A 65 -0.99 -3.66 -13.83
CA VAL A 65 -2.44 -3.77 -13.99
C VAL A 65 -2.90 -2.88 -15.13
N SER A 66 -3.64 -3.49 -16.06
CA SER A 66 -4.21 -2.86 -17.25
C SER A 66 -5.74 -2.98 -17.24
N ILE A 67 -6.42 -2.31 -18.17
CA ILE A 67 -7.89 -2.41 -18.26
C ILE A 67 -8.32 -3.85 -18.57
N GLU A 68 -7.52 -4.56 -19.36
CA GLU A 68 -7.76 -5.96 -19.76
C GLU A 68 -7.63 -6.92 -18.57
N THR A 69 -6.72 -6.64 -17.64
CA THR A 69 -6.49 -7.49 -16.46
C THR A 69 -7.21 -7.02 -15.19
N TRP A 70 -7.83 -5.83 -15.24
CA TRP A 70 -8.51 -5.21 -14.11
C TRP A 70 -9.58 -6.13 -13.48
N PRO A 71 -10.42 -6.85 -14.24
CA PRO A 71 -11.42 -7.74 -13.64
C PRO A 71 -10.81 -8.87 -12.81
N SER A 72 -9.74 -9.52 -13.29
CA SER A 72 -9.03 -10.56 -12.53
C SER A 72 -8.31 -9.98 -11.31
N PHE A 73 -7.76 -8.77 -11.42
CA PHE A 73 -7.14 -8.07 -10.31
C PHE A 73 -8.15 -7.75 -9.20
N LEU A 74 -9.33 -7.20 -9.54
CA LEU A 74 -10.39 -6.94 -8.56
C LEU A 74 -10.83 -8.22 -7.82
N LYS A 75 -11.00 -9.33 -8.53
CA LYS A 75 -11.32 -10.63 -7.91
C LYS A 75 -10.22 -11.07 -6.94
N ALA A 76 -8.95 -10.90 -7.30
CA ALA A 76 -7.83 -11.23 -6.43
C ALA A 76 -7.82 -10.41 -5.14
N ILE A 77 -8.13 -9.11 -5.21
CA ILE A 77 -8.26 -8.25 -4.02
C ILE A 77 -9.32 -8.80 -3.07
N GLU A 78 -10.50 -9.16 -3.58
CA GLU A 78 -11.59 -9.69 -2.74
C GLU A 78 -11.20 -11.01 -2.08
N LEU A 79 -10.45 -11.88 -2.76
CA LEU A 79 -9.93 -13.11 -2.16
C LEU A 79 -8.91 -12.82 -1.05
N VAL A 80 -7.99 -11.87 -1.24
CA VAL A 80 -7.00 -11.51 -0.20
C VAL A 80 -7.66 -10.84 1.00
N LYS A 81 -8.71 -10.04 0.80
CA LYS A 81 -9.47 -9.42 1.89
C LYS A 81 -10.06 -10.46 2.86
N VAL A 82 -10.36 -11.68 2.42
CA VAL A 82 -10.80 -12.77 3.31
C VAL A 82 -9.74 -13.09 4.36
N HIS A 83 -8.46 -13.12 3.97
CA HIS A 83 -7.36 -13.35 4.91
C HIS A 83 -7.23 -12.21 5.92
N LEU A 84 -7.32 -10.96 5.45
CA LEU A 84 -7.28 -9.79 6.32
C LEU A 84 -8.44 -9.82 7.32
N LYS A 85 -9.65 -10.17 6.85
CA LYS A 85 -10.86 -10.36 7.66
C LYS A 85 -10.67 -11.39 8.78
N ASN A 86 -10.02 -12.52 8.45
CA ASN A 86 -9.78 -13.60 9.38
C ASN A 86 -8.63 -13.33 10.35
N GLY A 87 -7.89 -12.23 10.17
CA GLY A 87 -6.70 -11.94 10.95
C GLY A 87 -5.49 -12.79 10.56
N ASP A 88 -5.52 -13.45 9.39
CA ASP A 88 -4.39 -14.22 8.89
C ASP A 88 -3.18 -13.29 8.69
N ARG A 89 -2.01 -13.74 9.13
CA ARG A 89 -0.72 -13.05 8.98
C ARG A 89 0.30 -14.02 8.40
N TYR A 90 1.58 -13.66 8.40
CA TYR A 90 2.66 -14.58 8.05
C TYR A 90 2.48 -15.92 8.79
N PRO A 91 2.65 -17.08 8.12
CA PRO A 91 3.08 -17.26 6.72
C PRO A 91 1.94 -17.27 5.68
N ILE A 92 0.70 -17.10 6.10
CA ILE A 92 -0.47 -17.23 5.23
C ILE A 92 -0.65 -15.97 4.39
N CYS A 93 -0.64 -14.78 4.99
CA CYS A 93 -0.82 -13.50 4.29
C CYS A 93 0.09 -12.42 4.88
N ASN A 94 0.93 -11.81 4.05
CA ASN A 94 1.85 -10.75 4.42
C ASN A 94 1.34 -9.36 4.02
N MET A 95 0.16 -9.27 3.42
CA MET A 95 -0.41 -7.98 3.06
C MET A 95 -0.69 -7.15 4.32
N SER A 96 -0.13 -5.95 4.38
CA SER A 96 -0.36 -5.02 5.48
C SER A 96 -1.81 -4.51 5.46
N PRO A 97 -2.54 -4.53 6.59
CA PRO A 97 -3.86 -3.91 6.69
C PRO A 97 -3.84 -2.43 6.33
N TYR A 98 -2.75 -1.72 6.67
CA TYR A 98 -2.56 -0.32 6.30
C TYR A 98 -2.43 -0.14 4.79
N GLU A 99 -1.55 -0.93 4.14
CA GLU A 99 -1.39 -0.84 2.68
C GLU A 99 -2.67 -1.27 1.94
N SER A 100 -3.43 -2.22 2.49
CA SER A 100 -4.76 -2.57 1.96
C SER A 100 -5.75 -1.42 2.07
N LEU A 101 -5.83 -0.77 3.24
CA LEU A 101 -6.69 0.39 3.43
C LEU A 101 -6.31 1.52 2.48
N PHE A 102 -5.01 1.77 2.32
CA PHE A 102 -4.48 2.82 1.45
C PHE A 102 -4.66 2.51 -0.05
N LEU A 103 -4.47 1.27 -0.49
CA LEU A 103 -4.60 0.96 -1.92
C LEU A 103 -6.06 0.80 -2.34
N PHE A 104 -6.87 0.18 -1.48
CA PHE A 104 -8.18 -0.35 -1.84
C PHE A 104 -9.33 0.32 -1.11
N GLY A 105 -9.05 1.30 -0.24
CA GLY A 105 -10.06 1.93 0.60
C GLY A 105 -10.68 0.97 1.61
N SER A 106 -10.05 -0.17 1.90
CA SER A 106 -10.56 -1.12 2.88
C SER A 106 -9.47 -1.96 3.54
N ASP A 107 -9.60 -2.16 4.84
CA ASP A 107 -8.73 -3.03 5.65
C ASP A 107 -9.20 -4.50 5.65
N GLY A 108 -10.31 -4.82 4.97
CA GLY A 108 -10.92 -6.15 4.93
C GLY A 108 -11.76 -6.51 6.15
N ILE A 109 -11.79 -5.68 7.21
CA ILE A 109 -12.45 -6.02 8.49
C ILE A 109 -13.56 -5.03 8.83
N ARG A 110 -13.25 -3.72 8.86
CA ARG A 110 -14.09 -2.71 9.54
C ARG A 110 -14.34 -1.49 8.69
N ILE A 111 -13.38 -1.12 7.87
CA ILE A 111 -13.38 0.16 7.18
C ILE A 111 -13.56 -0.09 5.70
N LYS A 112 -14.51 0.63 5.12
CA LYS A 112 -14.70 0.71 3.69
C LYS A 112 -14.96 2.16 3.33
N GLU A 113 -14.12 2.70 2.47
CA GLU A 113 -14.30 4.03 1.90
C GLU A 113 -15.69 4.10 1.23
N PRO A 114 -16.48 5.15 1.49
CA PRO A 114 -17.85 5.24 0.97
C PRO A 114 -17.97 5.28 -0.56
N GLU A 115 -16.86 5.42 -1.30
CA GLU A 115 -16.89 5.59 -2.75
C GLU A 115 -17.24 4.31 -3.52
N THR A 116 -18.18 4.46 -4.45
CA THR A 116 -18.65 3.45 -5.41
C THR A 116 -17.80 3.35 -6.69
N SER A 117 -16.71 4.12 -6.80
CA SER A 117 -15.98 4.37 -8.05
C SER A 117 -14.54 3.83 -8.11
N PHE A 118 -14.13 2.93 -7.20
CA PHE A 118 -12.77 2.35 -7.23
C PHE A 118 -12.47 1.73 -8.60
N ASN A 119 -11.50 2.33 -9.29
CA ASN A 119 -11.16 2.01 -10.66
C ASN A 119 -9.64 1.98 -10.86
N LEU A 120 -9.21 1.58 -12.05
CA LEU A 120 -7.79 1.42 -12.38
C LEU A 120 -6.98 2.72 -12.21
N GLN A 121 -7.56 3.87 -12.51
CA GLN A 121 -6.89 5.17 -12.38
C GLN A 121 -6.65 5.51 -10.90
N ILE A 122 -7.70 5.36 -10.06
CA ILE A 122 -7.59 5.56 -8.61
C ILE A 122 -6.55 4.61 -8.00
N TYR A 123 -6.54 3.34 -8.42
CA TYR A 123 -5.54 2.38 -7.98
C TYR A 123 -4.11 2.83 -8.33
N ARG A 124 -3.88 3.31 -9.55
CA ARG A 124 -2.57 3.77 -10.01
C ARG A 124 -2.08 5.00 -9.23
N GLU A 125 -2.96 5.97 -9.01
CA GLU A 125 -2.64 7.18 -8.24
C GLU A 125 -2.21 6.84 -6.80
N ARG A 126 -2.94 5.95 -6.14
CA ARG A 126 -2.58 5.47 -4.80
C ARG A 126 -1.30 4.65 -4.84
N LEU A 127 -1.14 3.75 -5.82
CA LEU A 127 0.06 2.95 -5.97
C LEU A 127 1.32 3.80 -6.20
N ASP A 128 1.22 4.91 -6.92
CA ASP A 128 2.36 5.79 -7.21
C ASP A 128 2.90 6.46 -5.94
N VAL A 129 2.04 6.76 -4.95
CA VAL A 129 2.47 7.20 -3.62
C VAL A 129 3.27 6.10 -2.92
N LEU A 130 2.78 4.86 -2.89
CA LEU A 130 3.51 3.76 -2.23
C LEU A 130 4.83 3.43 -2.94
N LYS A 131 4.86 3.45 -4.28
CA LYS A 131 6.10 3.31 -5.05
C LYS A 131 7.08 4.43 -4.69
N LYS A 132 6.59 5.66 -4.55
CA LYS A 132 7.43 6.79 -4.14
C LYS A 132 8.00 6.58 -2.74
N ALA A 133 7.16 6.16 -1.80
CA ALA A 133 7.58 5.87 -0.43
C ALA A 133 8.70 4.81 -0.38
N ARG A 134 8.57 3.74 -1.18
CA ARG A 134 9.54 2.64 -1.27
C ARG A 134 10.86 3.01 -1.97
N GLN A 135 10.95 4.18 -2.62
CA GLN A 135 12.23 4.70 -3.14
C GLN A 135 13.11 5.33 -2.05
N TYR A 136 12.52 5.70 -0.91
CA TYR A 136 13.27 6.21 0.22
C TYR A 136 13.82 5.05 1.04
N THR A 137 15.01 5.24 1.60
CA THR A 137 15.68 4.25 2.46
C THR A 137 15.63 4.62 3.94
N SER A 138 15.27 5.87 4.26
CA SER A 138 15.17 6.39 5.63
C SER A 138 14.30 7.65 5.69
N ILE A 139 13.78 7.96 6.89
CA ILE A 139 13.01 9.19 7.14
C ILE A 139 13.84 10.45 6.84
N PRO A 140 15.12 10.59 7.29
CA PRO A 140 15.96 11.73 6.88
C PRO A 140 16.07 11.88 5.36
N GLY A 141 16.24 10.76 4.64
CA GLY A 141 16.31 10.75 3.18
C GLY A 141 15.02 11.23 2.52
N MET A 142 13.86 10.90 3.11
CA MET A 142 12.55 11.41 2.68
C MET A 142 12.42 12.92 2.95
N LEU A 143 12.78 13.38 4.16
CA LEU A 143 12.70 14.79 4.56
C LEU A 143 13.56 15.70 3.67
N SER A 144 14.73 15.22 3.22
CA SER A 144 15.60 15.98 2.29
C SER A 144 15.03 16.15 0.87
N LYS A 145 13.90 15.50 0.55
CA LYS A 145 13.33 15.39 -0.80
C LYS A 145 11.81 15.65 -0.82
N LEU A 146 11.33 16.50 0.09
CA LEU A 146 9.89 16.85 0.21
C LEU A 146 9.35 17.53 -1.05
N ASP A 147 10.19 18.25 -1.80
CA ASP A 147 9.88 18.81 -3.12
C ASP A 147 9.33 17.76 -4.09
N LYS A 148 9.85 16.53 -4.03
CA LYS A 148 9.41 15.41 -4.87
C LYS A 148 8.03 14.86 -4.49
N LEU A 149 7.45 15.32 -3.38
CA LEU A 149 6.11 14.94 -2.94
C LEU A 149 5.05 16.00 -3.30
N LYS A 150 5.45 17.23 -3.67
CA LYS A 150 4.54 18.30 -4.08
C LYS A 150 3.64 17.90 -5.26
N VAL A 151 4.13 17.04 -6.16
CA VAL A 151 3.33 16.53 -7.29
C VAL A 151 2.03 15.82 -6.85
N PHE A 152 1.98 15.26 -5.63
CA PHE A 152 0.78 14.58 -5.13
C PHE A 152 -0.23 15.51 -4.48
N THR A 153 0.15 16.76 -4.15
CA THR A 153 -0.75 17.71 -3.44
C THR A 153 -1.76 18.39 -4.37
N GLU A 154 -1.63 18.19 -5.68
CA GLU A 154 -2.56 18.70 -6.68
C GLU A 154 -3.77 17.78 -6.88
N ASN A 155 -3.71 16.53 -6.42
CA ASN A 155 -4.80 15.56 -6.56
C ASN A 155 -5.72 15.58 -5.33
N GLU A 156 -6.80 16.34 -5.42
CA GLU A 156 -7.80 16.49 -4.34
C GLU A 156 -8.50 15.17 -3.96
N SER A 157 -8.70 14.24 -4.91
CA SER A 157 -9.28 12.92 -4.60
C SER A 157 -8.30 12.07 -3.78
N LEU A 158 -7.03 12.07 -4.16
CA LEU A 158 -5.97 11.41 -3.40
C LEU A 158 -5.82 12.02 -2.00
N LEU A 159 -5.84 13.34 -1.85
CA LEU A 159 -5.75 14.01 -0.55
C LEU A 159 -6.91 13.61 0.37
N LYS A 160 -8.16 13.66 -0.13
CA LYS A 160 -9.35 13.18 0.60
C LYS A 160 -9.17 11.72 1.05
N HIS A 161 -8.65 10.88 0.16
CA HIS A 161 -8.36 9.49 0.49
C HIS A 161 -7.29 9.37 1.59
N ILE A 162 -6.19 10.13 1.53
CA ILE A 162 -5.15 10.11 2.56
C ILE A 162 -5.73 10.53 3.93
N HIS A 163 -6.54 11.58 3.98
CA HIS A 163 -7.24 11.97 5.21
C HIS A 163 -8.18 10.87 5.70
N PHE A 164 -8.95 10.25 4.80
CA PHE A 164 -9.81 9.12 5.12
C PHE A 164 -9.01 7.97 5.76
N VAL A 165 -7.88 7.58 5.15
CA VAL A 165 -7.01 6.52 5.67
C VAL A 165 -6.53 6.88 7.07
N PHE A 166 -5.98 8.07 7.32
CA PHE A 166 -5.48 8.41 8.65
C PHE A 166 -6.58 8.46 9.71
N ARG A 167 -7.75 9.03 9.39
CA ARG A 167 -8.88 9.15 10.32
C ARG A 167 -9.51 7.82 10.67
N ASN A 168 -9.63 6.95 9.67
CA ASN A 168 -10.27 5.65 9.84
C ASN A 168 -9.26 4.57 10.18
N SER A 169 -7.96 4.84 10.08
CA SER A 169 -6.99 3.83 10.45
C SER A 169 -7.19 3.38 11.89
N GLU A 170 -7.73 4.18 12.83
CA GLU A 170 -7.71 3.86 14.28
C GLU A 170 -6.35 3.24 14.73
N PHE A 171 -5.29 3.53 13.96
CA PHE A 171 -3.96 2.95 13.96
C PHE A 171 -3.92 1.41 14.02
N ILE A 172 -4.77 0.77 13.19
CA ILE A 172 -5.06 -0.66 12.98
C ILE A 172 -4.07 -1.59 13.70
N HIS A 173 -4.23 -1.66 15.02
CA HIS A 173 -3.89 -2.76 15.90
C HIS A 173 -2.45 -3.34 15.81
N ASN A 174 -1.49 -2.73 16.52
CA ASN A 174 -0.19 -3.31 16.92
C ASN A 174 0.83 -3.62 15.80
N GLY A 175 1.05 -2.78 14.78
CA GLY A 175 2.01 -3.19 13.75
C GLY A 175 2.66 -2.18 12.81
N ILE A 176 2.24 -0.91 12.75
CA ILE A 176 2.98 0.06 11.92
C ILE A 176 4.19 0.50 12.71
N PHE A 177 5.38 0.13 12.25
CA PHE A 177 6.60 0.63 12.86
C PHE A 177 6.75 2.13 12.58
N ALA A 178 7.23 2.88 13.57
CA ALA A 178 7.50 4.31 13.39
C ALA A 178 8.50 4.58 12.24
N SER A 179 9.24 3.58 11.76
CA SER A 179 10.14 3.67 10.61
C SER A 179 9.48 3.45 9.24
N GLU A 180 8.19 3.11 9.17
CA GLU A 180 7.52 2.78 7.92
C GLU A 180 7.32 4.00 7.02
N LEU A 181 8.09 4.06 5.93
CA LEU A 181 8.03 5.15 4.96
C LEU A 181 6.72 5.17 4.17
N THR A 182 6.08 4.01 3.99
CA THR A 182 4.75 3.89 3.38
C THR A 182 3.67 4.57 4.20
N PHE A 183 3.88 4.74 5.51
CA PHE A 183 3.02 5.53 6.40
C PHE A 183 3.38 7.01 6.38
N TRP A 184 4.67 7.36 6.51
CA TRP A 184 5.09 8.76 6.63
C TRP A 184 5.05 9.54 5.32
N CYS A 185 5.20 8.90 4.17
CA CYS A 185 5.15 9.59 2.88
C CYS A 185 3.75 10.18 2.59
N PRO A 186 2.62 9.47 2.78
CA PRO A 186 1.29 10.09 2.76
C PRO A 186 1.09 11.20 3.78
N MET A 187 1.64 11.06 5.00
CA MET A 187 1.57 12.12 6.02
C MET A 187 2.28 13.39 5.55
N ALA A 188 3.45 13.25 4.93
CA ALA A 188 4.20 14.36 4.37
C ALA A 188 3.42 15.08 3.26
N ILE A 189 2.72 14.32 2.40
CA ILE A 189 1.90 14.90 1.32
C ILE A 189 0.82 15.83 1.89
N ILE A 190 0.06 15.39 2.89
CA ILE A 190 -0.99 16.25 3.49
C ILE A 190 -0.38 17.42 4.28
N LEU A 191 0.74 17.24 4.96
CA LEU A 191 1.44 18.33 5.65
C LEU A 191 1.94 19.40 4.69
N ILE A 192 2.44 19.03 3.50
CA ILE A 192 2.82 19.98 2.44
C ILE A 192 1.60 20.73 1.91
N LYS A 193 0.43 20.08 1.82
CA LYS A 193 -0.82 20.73 1.42
C LYS A 193 -1.30 21.75 2.46
N ASN A 194 -1.09 21.45 3.75
CA ASN A 194 -1.30 22.35 4.89
C ASN A 194 -2.69 23.03 4.96
N ASP A 195 -3.76 22.27 4.67
CA ASP A 195 -5.14 22.77 4.73
C ASP A 195 -5.84 22.46 6.07
N GLU A 196 -7.08 22.93 6.22
CA GLU A 196 -7.89 22.68 7.42
C GLU A 196 -8.13 21.19 7.68
N GLU A 197 -8.27 20.38 6.63
CA GLU A 197 -8.46 18.93 6.76
C GLU A 197 -7.19 18.24 7.26
N THR A 198 -6.02 18.75 6.87
CA THR A 198 -4.71 18.36 7.39
C THR A 198 -4.62 18.62 8.88
N LYS A 199 -4.90 19.83 9.34
CA LYS A 199 -4.87 20.17 10.78
C LYS A 199 -5.74 19.22 11.59
N ARG A 200 -6.97 18.95 11.13
CA ARG A 200 -7.90 17.99 11.76
C ARG A 200 -7.31 16.58 11.81
N THR A 201 -6.70 16.11 10.72
CA THR A 201 -6.07 14.79 10.67
C THR A 201 -4.87 14.69 11.63
N ILE A 202 -4.03 15.72 11.70
CA ILE A 202 -2.90 15.78 12.64
C ILE A 202 -3.37 15.79 14.10
N ASP A 203 -4.40 16.57 14.41
CA ASP A 203 -4.97 16.61 15.76
C ASP A 203 -5.51 15.25 16.20
N LEU A 204 -6.18 14.52 15.30
CA LEU A 204 -6.64 13.16 15.54
C LEU A 204 -5.47 12.21 15.76
N PHE A 205 -4.42 12.30 14.93
CA PHE A 205 -3.21 11.50 15.08
C PHE A 205 -2.52 11.73 16.44
N ARG A 206 -2.37 12.99 16.88
CA ARG A 206 -1.78 13.34 18.18
C ARG A 206 -2.57 12.78 19.36
N LYS A 207 -3.91 12.78 19.26
CA LYS A 207 -4.82 12.28 20.30
C LYS A 207 -4.90 10.75 20.33
N ALA A 208 -4.52 10.08 19.25
CA ALA A 208 -4.63 8.65 19.15
C ALA A 208 -3.72 7.88 20.13
N ALA A 209 -4.18 6.69 20.48
CA ALA A 209 -3.40 5.69 21.19
C ALA A 209 -2.65 4.84 20.15
N ILE A 210 -1.34 5.09 20.00
CA ILE A 210 -0.49 4.40 19.03
C ILE A 210 0.71 3.73 19.73
N PRO A 211 1.16 2.55 19.26
CA PRO A 211 2.44 1.99 19.66
C PRO A 211 3.57 2.98 19.38
N GLU A 212 4.66 2.93 20.17
CA GLU A 212 5.84 3.80 19.98
C GLU A 212 5.51 5.30 19.85
N LYS A 213 4.45 5.79 20.53
CA LYS A 213 3.94 7.16 20.40
C LYS A 213 5.03 8.23 20.45
N VAL A 214 6.00 8.09 21.36
CA VAL A 214 7.14 9.04 21.47
C VAL A 214 7.90 9.16 20.16
N LYS A 215 8.25 8.03 19.52
CA LYS A 215 8.97 8.04 18.23
C LYS A 215 8.09 8.59 17.11
N HIS A 216 6.81 8.24 17.09
CA HIS A 216 5.88 8.81 16.11
C HIS A 216 5.77 10.33 16.26
N MET A 217 5.68 10.86 17.48
CA MET A 217 5.65 12.30 17.72
C MET A 217 6.98 12.97 17.34
N GLU A 218 8.12 12.32 17.58
CA GLU A 218 9.43 12.83 17.12
C GLU A 218 9.46 12.98 15.60
N PHE A 219 9.03 11.95 14.86
CA PHE A 219 8.99 12.02 13.40
C PHE A 219 7.99 13.01 12.86
N LEU A 220 6.81 13.14 13.50
CA LEU A 220 5.84 14.16 13.14
C LEU A 220 6.43 15.56 13.30
N ASN A 221 7.05 15.86 14.44
CA ASN A 221 7.65 17.18 14.69
C ASN A 221 8.75 17.49 13.67
N ARG A 222 9.64 16.53 13.40
CA ARG A 222 10.69 16.68 12.37
C ARG A 222 10.13 16.91 10.98
N LEU A 223 8.99 16.31 10.66
CA LEU A 223 8.31 16.47 9.39
C LEU A 223 7.64 17.85 9.28
N GLU A 224 6.95 18.31 10.32
CA GLU A 224 6.37 19.66 10.39
C GLU A 224 7.46 20.76 10.27
N GLU A 225 8.59 20.60 10.96
CA GLU A 225 9.76 21.49 10.84
C GLU A 225 10.30 21.51 9.40
N ALA A 226 10.47 20.33 8.79
CA ALA A 226 11.00 20.22 7.43
C ALA A 226 10.07 20.82 6.37
N VAL A 227 8.75 20.64 6.52
CA VAL A 227 7.75 21.25 5.62
C VAL A 227 7.77 22.76 5.75
N THR A 228 7.76 23.30 6.97
CA THR A 228 7.83 24.75 7.23
C THR A 228 9.08 25.37 6.60
N ASN A 229 10.22 24.70 6.72
CA ASN A 229 11.48 25.13 6.11
C ASN A 229 11.49 25.01 4.57
N CYS A 230 10.64 24.15 3.99
CA CYS A 230 10.52 24.01 2.54
C CYS A 230 9.64 25.10 1.93
N GLU A 231 8.67 25.62 2.69
CA GLU A 231 7.80 26.74 2.29
C GLU A 231 8.53 28.09 2.38
N SER A 232 9.46 28.27 3.31
CA SER A 232 10.21 29.53 3.50
C SER A 232 11.31 29.80 2.47
N ILE A 233 11.52 28.88 1.53
CA ILE A 233 12.55 28.96 0.46
C ILE A 233 11.92 29.29 -0.92
N GLN A 234 10.60 29.44 -0.99
CA GLN A 234 9.87 29.82 -2.23
C GLN A 234 9.49 31.30 -2.25
#